data_AF-A0A4Q1CJ70-F1
#
_entry.id   AF-A0A4Q1CJ70-F1
#
_cell.length_a   1.000
_cell.length_b   1.000
_cell.length_c   1.000
_cell.angle_alpha   90.00
_cell.angle_beta   90.00
_cell.angle_gamma   90.00
#
_symmetry.space_group_name_H-M   'P 1'
#
loop_
_entity.id
_entity.type
_entity.pdbx_description
1 polymer ?
#
loop_
_entity_poly.entity_id
_entity_poly.type
_entity_poly.pdbx_seq_one_letter_code
_entity_poly.pdbx_strand_id
1 'polypeptide(L)'
;MSKLSNYQLFEIIQNNSLDRVIRNEANAEFDKREISVDEISQLISTHDSLYKPDKETGLDLKYKIILVVFPFFIFLHNIIAAIILDKRKEYKFKQYWLYLSIGYVLWTAIVILFARYNLFKTESLKG
;
A
#
# COMPACT_ATOMS: atom_id res chain seq x y z
N MET A 1 -7.47 33.58 -10.61
CA MET A 1 -8.01 32.70 -9.56
C MET A 1 -9.55 32.77 -9.46
N SER A 2 -10.18 33.95 -9.56
CA SER A 2 -11.64 34.12 -9.41
C SER A 2 -12.56 33.29 -10.31
N LYS A 3 -12.08 32.84 -11.48
CA LYS A 3 -12.82 31.96 -12.39
C LYS A 3 -12.78 30.46 -12.02
N LEU A 4 -11.93 30.08 -11.06
CA LEU A 4 -11.81 28.69 -10.64
C LEU A 4 -12.99 28.29 -9.76
N SER A 5 -13.43 27.04 -9.88
CA SER A 5 -14.42 26.46 -8.96
C SER A 5 -13.83 26.23 -7.57
N ASN A 6 -14.69 26.08 -6.56
CA ASN A 6 -14.24 25.79 -5.20
C ASN A 6 -13.43 24.49 -5.13
N TYR A 7 -13.80 23.48 -5.93
CA TYR A 7 -13.04 22.23 -6.04
C TYR A 7 -11.66 22.43 -6.67
N GLN A 8 -11.54 23.23 -7.72
CA GLN A 8 -10.25 23.51 -8.36
C GLN A 8 -9.30 24.28 -7.43
N LEU A 9 -9.83 25.25 -6.65
CA LEU A 9 -9.05 25.92 -5.62
C LEU A 9 -8.60 24.94 -4.54
N PHE A 10 -9.51 24.09 -4.07
CA PHE A 10 -9.21 23.06 -3.09
C PHE A 10 -8.10 22.11 -3.57
N GLU A 11 -8.14 21.67 -4.83
CA GLU A 11 -7.12 20.81 -5.43
C GLU A 11 -5.74 21.49 -5.49
N ILE A 12 -5.69 22.77 -5.86
CA ILE A 12 -4.44 23.55 -5.87
C ILE A 12 -3.86 23.66 -4.45
N ILE A 13 -4.71 23.90 -3.45
CA ILE A 13 -4.32 24.02 -2.04
C ILE A 13 -3.71 22.71 -1.53
N GLN A 14 -4.31 21.56 -1.88
CA GLN A 14 -3.85 20.23 -1.44
C GLN A 14 -2.57 19.76 -2.14
N ASN A 15 -2.18 20.40 -3.26
CA ASN A 15 -1.02 19.98 -4.03
C ASN A 15 0.30 20.54 -3.47
N ASN A 16 0.98 19.73 -2.66
CA ASN A 16 2.26 20.09 -2.05
C ASN A 16 3.42 20.27 -3.04
N SER A 17 3.29 19.83 -4.28
CA SER A 17 4.34 19.99 -5.31
C SER A 17 4.27 21.31 -6.07
N LEU A 18 3.17 22.05 -5.94
CA LEU A 18 2.99 23.37 -6.54
C LEU A 18 3.74 24.45 -5.74
N ASP A 19 4.12 25.52 -6.45
CA ASP A 19 4.82 26.65 -5.84
C ASP A 19 3.99 27.28 -4.71
N ARG A 20 4.69 27.67 -3.64
CA ARG A 20 4.08 28.16 -2.40
C ARG A 20 3.30 29.45 -2.65
N VAL A 21 3.76 30.31 -3.56
CA VAL A 21 3.08 31.57 -3.90
C VAL A 21 1.69 31.28 -4.48
N ILE A 22 1.61 30.36 -5.44
CA ILE A 22 0.35 29.96 -6.09
C ILE A 22 -0.62 29.36 -5.06
N ARG A 23 -0.13 28.51 -4.14
CA ARG A 23 -0.97 27.95 -3.08
C ARG A 23 -1.46 29.00 -2.11
N ASN A 24 -0.64 30.00 -1.77
CA ASN A 24 -1.05 31.08 -0.88
C ASN A 24 -2.13 31.95 -1.53
N GLU A 25 -2.01 32.25 -2.83
CA GLU A 25 -3.05 32.96 -3.58
C GLU A 25 -4.35 32.16 -3.66
N ALA A 26 -4.26 30.83 -3.87
CA ALA A 26 -5.43 29.96 -3.89
C ALA A 26 -6.12 29.90 -2.51
N ASN A 27 -5.36 29.81 -1.41
CA ASN A 27 -5.91 29.88 -0.05
C ASN A 27 -6.60 31.22 0.21
N ALA A 28 -5.95 32.34 -0.13
CA ALA A 28 -6.54 33.65 0.07
C ALA A 28 -7.84 33.85 -0.74
N GLU A 29 -7.94 33.26 -1.94
CA GLU A 29 -9.17 33.28 -2.72
C GLU A 29 -10.24 32.33 -2.17
N PHE A 30 -9.82 31.18 -1.61
CA PHE A 30 -10.73 30.21 -0.99
C PHE A 30 -11.35 30.77 0.30
N ASP A 31 -10.54 31.42 1.14
CA ASP A 31 -10.98 32.05 2.40
C ASP A 31 -11.98 33.19 2.16
N LYS A 32 -11.84 33.94 1.05
CA LYS A 32 -12.76 35.02 0.66
C LYS A 32 -14.15 34.53 0.26
N ARG A 33 -14.32 33.25 -0.08
CA ARG A 33 -15.57 32.72 -0.63
C ARG A 33 -16.57 32.28 0.44
N GLU A 34 -16.22 32.41 1.72
CA GLU A 34 -17.08 32.08 2.87
C GLU A 34 -17.77 30.72 2.70
N ILE A 35 -17.02 29.73 2.23
CA ILE A 35 -17.54 28.39 1.92
C ILE A 35 -18.01 27.74 3.21
N SER A 36 -19.21 27.15 3.18
CA SER A 36 -19.79 26.50 4.35
C SER A 36 -18.98 25.27 4.79
N VAL A 37 -19.07 24.91 6.07
CA VAL A 37 -18.41 23.70 6.62
C VAL A 37 -18.92 22.43 5.91
N ASP A 38 -20.19 22.41 5.52
CA ASP A 38 -20.79 21.29 4.80
C ASP A 38 -20.22 21.15 3.38
N GLU A 39 -20.05 22.26 2.66
CA GLU A 39 -19.40 22.26 1.35
C GLU A 39 -17.92 21.88 1.44
N ILE A 40 -17.20 22.35 2.46
CA ILE A 40 -15.81 21.92 2.70
C ILE A 40 -15.76 20.41 2.92
N SER A 41 -16.68 19.86 3.71
CA SER A 41 -16.78 18.41 3.95
C SER A 41 -17.09 17.63 2.67
N GLN A 42 -17.95 18.16 1.80
CA GLN A 42 -18.21 17.59 0.48
C GLN A 42 -16.98 17.65 -0.44
N LEU A 43 -16.24 18.76 -0.45
CA LEU A 43 -15.01 18.91 -1.23
C LEU A 43 -13.93 17.92 -0.77
N ILE A 44 -13.75 17.75 0.54
CA ILE A 44 -12.84 16.76 1.13
C ILE A 44 -13.27 15.36 0.70
N SER A 45 -14.55 15.00 0.86
CA SER A 45 -15.08 13.68 0.49
C SER A 45 -14.92 13.40 -1.01
N THR A 46 -15.17 14.39 -1.86
CA THR A 46 -15.02 14.28 -3.32
C THR A 46 -13.55 14.10 -3.68
N HIS A 47 -12.67 14.91 -3.12
CA HIS A 47 -11.23 14.80 -3.35
C HIS A 47 -10.67 13.47 -2.87
N ASP A 48 -11.07 13.02 -1.67
CA ASP A 48 -10.67 11.73 -1.11
C ASP A 48 -11.21 10.55 -1.94
N SER A 49 -12.45 10.60 -2.43
CA SER A 49 -12.96 9.51 -3.29
C SER A 49 -12.23 9.43 -4.64
N LEU A 50 -11.76 10.55 -5.18
CA LEU A 50 -11.00 10.60 -6.43
C LEU A 50 -9.51 10.27 -6.26
N TYR A 51 -8.91 10.63 -5.13
CA TYR A 51 -7.46 10.54 -4.90
C TYR A 51 -7.02 9.56 -3.78
N LYS A 52 -7.92 9.05 -2.93
CA LYS A 52 -7.66 8.03 -1.90
C LYS A 52 -8.25 6.62 -2.11
N PRO A 53 -8.82 6.17 -3.25
CA PRO A 53 -9.39 4.82 -3.30
C PRO A 53 -8.34 3.69 -3.12
N ASP A 54 -7.04 3.99 -3.21
CA ASP A 54 -5.98 2.99 -3.25
C ASP A 54 -4.96 3.05 -2.09
N LYS A 55 -5.12 3.99 -1.13
CA LYS A 55 -4.16 4.13 -0.01
C LYS A 55 -4.37 3.13 1.13
N GLU A 56 -5.58 2.62 1.32
CA GLU A 56 -5.91 1.79 2.50
C GLU A 56 -6.18 0.32 2.19
N THR A 57 -6.38 -0.07 0.94
CA THR A 57 -6.48 -1.48 0.61
C THR A 57 -5.09 -2.10 0.72
N GLY A 58 -4.90 -3.02 1.67
CA GLY A 58 -3.65 -3.78 1.79
C GLY A 58 -3.43 -4.71 0.61
N LEU A 59 -2.43 -5.57 0.69
CA LEU A 59 -2.25 -6.65 -0.28
C LEU A 59 -3.48 -7.58 -0.25
N ASP A 60 -4.03 -7.94 -1.41
CA ASP A 60 -5.14 -8.90 -1.47
C ASP A 60 -4.75 -10.21 -0.78
N LEU A 61 -5.72 -10.84 -0.11
CA LEU A 61 -5.54 -12.10 0.60
C LEU A 61 -4.93 -13.20 -0.29
N LYS A 62 -5.34 -13.28 -1.56
CA LYS A 62 -4.81 -14.24 -2.55
C LYS A 62 -3.28 -14.13 -2.69
N TYR A 63 -2.74 -12.91 -2.76
CA TYR A 63 -1.30 -12.69 -2.90
C TYR A 63 -0.58 -12.97 -1.58
N LYS A 64 -1.18 -12.65 -0.44
CA LYS A 64 -0.63 -13.00 0.89
C LYS A 64 -0.44 -14.51 1.03
N ILE A 65 -1.46 -15.30 0.67
CA ILE A 65 -1.41 -16.77 0.73
C ILE A 65 -0.31 -17.29 -0.20
N ILE A 66 -0.26 -16.81 -1.44
CA ILE A 66 0.76 -17.20 -2.41
C ILE A 66 2.18 -16.96 -1.88
N LEU A 67 2.45 -15.77 -1.32
CA LEU A 67 3.77 -15.40 -0.80
C LEU A 67 4.21 -16.29 0.36
N VAL A 68 3.27 -16.72 1.22
CA VAL A 68 3.56 -17.56 2.38
C VAL A 68 3.72 -19.04 1.98
N VAL A 69 2.86 -19.55 1.10
CA VAL A 69 2.85 -20.97 0.71
C VAL A 69 3.96 -21.28 -0.28
N PHE A 70 4.32 -20.36 -1.17
CA PHE A 70 5.30 -20.58 -2.24
C PHE A 70 6.44 -19.54 -2.23
N PRO A 71 7.19 -19.36 -1.12
CA PRO A 71 8.24 -18.33 -1.01
C PRO A 71 9.42 -18.55 -1.97
N PHE A 72 9.59 -19.76 -2.51
CA PHE A 72 10.65 -20.09 -3.47
C PHE A 72 10.24 -19.92 -4.94
N PHE A 73 8.99 -19.57 -5.23
CA PHE A 73 8.50 -19.51 -6.61
C PHE A 73 8.74 -18.12 -7.25
N ILE A 74 9.99 -17.90 -7.68
CA ILE A 74 10.52 -16.60 -8.13
C ILE A 74 9.70 -15.98 -9.27
N PHE A 75 9.22 -16.77 -10.23
CA PHE A 75 8.45 -16.25 -11.37
C PHE A 75 7.17 -15.52 -10.93
N LEU A 76 6.46 -16.10 -9.97
CA LEU A 76 5.22 -15.52 -9.45
C LEU A 76 5.49 -14.27 -8.60
N HIS A 77 6.61 -14.25 -7.88
CA HIS A 77 7.07 -13.08 -7.14
C HIS A 77 7.40 -11.91 -8.04
N ASN A 78 8.03 -12.14 -9.20
CA ASN A 78 8.33 -11.09 -10.16
C ASN A 78 7.04 -10.48 -10.75
N ILE A 79 6.04 -11.31 -11.06
CA ILE A 79 4.74 -10.84 -11.56
C ILE A 79 4.03 -10.00 -10.49
N ILE A 80 3.96 -10.51 -9.25
CA ILE A 80 3.31 -9.81 -8.14
C ILE A 80 4.04 -8.50 -7.81
N ALA A 81 5.38 -8.51 -7.78
CA ALA A 81 6.18 -7.33 -7.56
C ALA A 81 5.94 -6.28 -8.66
N ALA A 82 5.90 -6.69 -9.94
CA ALA A 82 5.61 -5.80 -11.06
C ALA A 82 4.22 -5.13 -10.96
N ILE A 83 3.21 -5.87 -10.50
CA ILE A 83 1.85 -5.33 -10.25
C ILE A 83 1.86 -4.33 -9.09
N ILE A 84 2.72 -4.52 -8.09
CA ILE A 84 2.77 -3.69 -6.86
C ILE A 84 3.70 -2.48 -6.99
N LEU A 85 4.70 -2.54 -7.88
CA LEU A 85 5.76 -1.52 -8.09
C LEU A 85 5.26 -0.19 -8.68
N ASP A 86 3.95 -0.02 -8.87
CA ASP A 86 3.40 1.28 -9.18
C ASP A 86 3.72 2.27 -8.05
N LYS A 87 4.41 3.36 -8.38
CA LYS A 87 5.15 4.27 -7.47
C LYS A 87 4.32 4.89 -6.34
N ARG A 88 3.00 4.68 -6.32
CA ARG A 88 2.06 5.20 -5.32
C ARG A 88 1.70 4.19 -4.22
N LYS A 89 2.23 2.96 -4.27
CA LYS A 89 1.81 1.83 -3.40
C LYS A 89 2.93 1.34 -2.47
N GLU A 90 3.74 2.24 -1.91
CA GLU A 90 4.83 1.89 -0.96
C GLU A 90 4.39 0.97 0.18
N TYR A 91 3.18 1.16 0.70
CA TYR A 91 2.61 0.31 1.75
C TYR A 91 2.40 -1.14 1.30
N LYS A 92 1.88 -1.37 0.08
CA LYS A 92 1.69 -2.71 -0.49
C LYS A 92 3.05 -3.40 -0.73
N PHE A 93 4.07 -2.63 -1.09
CA PHE A 93 5.44 -3.14 -1.23
C PHE A 93 6.03 -3.59 0.13
N LYS A 94 5.84 -2.81 1.20
CA LYS A 94 6.25 -3.24 2.55
C LYS A 94 5.54 -4.52 2.99
N GLN A 95 4.23 -4.62 2.76
CA GLN A 95 3.47 -5.84 3.07
C GLN A 95 3.97 -7.04 2.26
N TYR A 96 4.25 -6.86 0.97
CA TYR A 96 4.81 -7.91 0.12
C TYR A 96 6.07 -8.54 0.74
N TRP A 97 7.06 -7.73 1.14
CA TRP A 97 8.29 -8.22 1.76
C TRP A 97 8.05 -8.89 3.11
N LEU A 98 7.12 -8.37 3.90
CA LEU A 98 6.73 -8.97 5.18
C LEU A 98 6.19 -10.40 4.98
N TYR A 99 5.20 -10.58 4.11
CA TYR A 99 4.60 -11.90 3.88
C TYR A 99 5.57 -12.88 3.23
N LEU A 100 6.43 -12.40 2.32
CA LEU A 100 7.48 -13.23 1.74
C LEU A 100 8.46 -13.72 2.82
N SER A 101 8.89 -12.83 3.73
CA SER A 101 9.77 -13.18 4.84
C SER A 101 9.12 -14.18 5.79
N ILE A 102 7.84 -14.01 6.10
CA ILE A 102 7.06 -14.98 6.90
C ILE A 102 7.05 -16.36 6.22
N GLY A 103 6.83 -16.40 4.89
CA GLY A 103 6.89 -17.64 4.11
C GLY A 103 8.23 -18.34 4.25
N TYR A 104 9.35 -17.62 4.08
CA TYR A 104 10.68 -18.18 4.24
C TYR A 104 10.94 -18.74 5.64
N VAL A 105 10.57 -18.00 6.69
CA VAL A 105 10.74 -18.46 8.08
C VAL A 105 9.93 -19.72 8.34
N LEU A 106 8.67 -19.75 7.90
CA LEU A 106 7.77 -20.88 8.07
C LEU A 106 8.28 -22.13 7.35
N TRP A 107 8.71 -22.00 6.10
CA TRP A 107 9.28 -23.11 5.35
C TRP A 107 10.59 -23.61 5.93
N THR A 108 11.45 -22.71 6.39
CA THR A 108 12.70 -23.09 7.07
C THR A 108 12.41 -23.90 8.33
N ALA A 109 11.45 -23.46 9.14
CA ALA A 109 11.02 -24.20 10.33
C ALA A 109 10.48 -25.60 9.97
N ILE A 110 9.64 -25.70 8.94
CA ILE A 110 9.11 -26.99 8.45
C ILE A 110 10.25 -27.92 8.02
N VAL A 111 11.21 -27.42 7.23
CA VAL A 111 12.35 -28.21 6.76
C VAL A 111 13.21 -28.70 7.93
N ILE A 112 13.48 -27.83 8.91
CA ILE A 112 14.24 -28.21 10.11
C ILE A 112 13.51 -29.29 10.91
N LEU A 113 12.20 -29.12 11.15
CA LEU A 113 11.40 -30.10 11.88
C LEU A 113 11.29 -31.43 11.13
N PHE A 114 11.11 -31.39 9.81
CA PHE A 114 11.06 -32.58 8.97
C PHE A 114 12.40 -33.31 8.94
N ALA A 115 13.50 -32.59 8.75
CA ALA A 115 14.85 -33.16 8.78
C ALA A 115 15.12 -33.80 10.14
N ARG A 116 14.80 -33.10 11.24
CA ARG A 116 14.91 -33.61 12.60
C ARG A 116 14.11 -34.89 12.79
N TYR A 117 12.83 -34.90 12.41
CA TYR A 117 11.97 -36.07 12.55
C TYR A 117 12.53 -37.29 11.80
N ASN A 118 12.97 -37.12 10.55
CA ASN A 118 13.48 -38.22 9.74
C ASN A 118 14.86 -38.71 10.19
N LEU A 119 15.77 -37.81 10.58
CA LEU A 119 17.10 -38.17 11.07
C LEU A 119 17.00 -38.99 12.36
N PHE A 120 16.28 -38.50 13.37
CA PHE A 120 16.19 -39.16 14.68
C PHE A 120 15.33 -40.44 14.67
N LYS A 121 14.34 -40.55 13.79
CA LYS A 121 13.59 -41.81 13.60
C LYS A 121 14.44 -42.90 12.96
N THR A 122 15.39 -42.53 12.09
CA THR A 122 16.24 -43.50 11.41
C THR A 122 17.34 -44.05 12.32
N GLU A 123 17.82 -43.24 13.28
CA GLU A 123 18.80 -43.70 14.28
C GLU A 123 18.20 -44.69 15.29
N SER A 124 16.95 -44.51 15.71
CA SER A 124 16.32 -45.43 16.67
C SER A 124 15.94 -46.81 16.09
N LEU A 125 15.99 -46.97 14.76
CA LEU A 125 15.70 -48.24 14.07
C LEU A 125 16.96 -49.04 13.73
N LYS A 126 18.15 -48.46 13.95
CA LYS A 126 19.46 -49.07 13.68
C LYS A 126 20.19 -49.57 14.93
N GLY A 127 19.66 -49.30 16.12
CA GLY A 127 20.13 -49.87 17.40
C GLY A 127 19.23 -51.01 17.83
#